data_AF-A0AAD7GLG5-F1
#
_entry.id   AF-A0AAD7GLG5-F1
#
_cell.length_a   1.000
_cell.length_b   1.000
_cell.length_c   1.000
_cell.angle_alpha   90.00
_cell.angle_beta   90.00
_cell.angle_gamma   90.00
#
_symmetry.space_group_name_H-M   'P 1'
#
loop_
_entity.id
_entity.type
_entity.pdbx_description
1 polymer ?
#
loop_
_entity_poly.entity_id
_entity_poly.type
_entity_poly.pdbx_seq_one_letter_code
_entity_poly.pdbx_strand_id
1 'polypeptide(L)'
;MLECEAPGQQQVWRLTKSLWQLRYPAWPKLNWGLLLGCALPRFKSGKGVPIPAKNRFFTIVVSTSMRLLWNLRNERLFQTHKCPSEQEIHNRWLSAINAALRYDQLFTNKARFGNPAIKRQLVLNTWSGTLLDEDSLSDDFNRRGF
;
A
#
# COMPACT_ATOMS: atom_id res chain seq x y z
N MET A 1 -1.57 16.88 2.93
CA MET A 1 -1.42 15.63 2.15
C MET A 1 -0.04 15.56 1.54
N LEU A 2 0.47 16.65 0.95
CA LEU A 2 1.90 16.87 0.73
C LEU A 2 2.50 18.01 1.57
N GLU A 3 1.70 19.03 1.92
CA GLU A 3 2.19 20.26 2.56
C GLU A 3 1.61 20.48 3.97
N CYS A 4 1.37 19.42 4.74
CA CYS A 4 0.92 19.57 6.12
C CYS A 4 2.12 19.42 7.07
N GLU A 5 2.40 20.43 7.89
CA GLU A 5 3.38 20.42 8.99
C GLU A 5 3.02 19.46 10.13
N ALA A 6 1.92 18.70 10.01
CA ALA A 6 1.58 17.68 10.99
C ALA A 6 2.61 16.53 10.91
N PRO A 7 3.24 16.14 12.03
CA PRO A 7 4.33 15.14 12.06
C PRO A 7 3.93 13.79 11.45
N GLY A 8 2.64 13.46 11.51
CA GLY A 8 2.10 12.22 10.96
C GLY A 8 2.25 12.05 9.44
N GLN A 9 2.27 13.14 8.67
CA GLN A 9 2.33 13.04 7.21
C GLN A 9 3.69 12.50 6.76
N GLN A 10 4.76 13.07 7.30
CA GLN A 10 6.12 12.69 6.99
C GLN A 10 6.38 11.24 7.38
N GLN A 11 5.86 10.81 8.53
CA GLN A 11 6.00 9.45 9.00
C GLN A 11 5.32 8.43 8.08
N VAL A 12 4.08 8.67 7.66
CA VAL A 12 3.38 7.77 6.73
C VAL A 12 4.18 7.64 5.43
N TRP A 13 4.61 8.75 4.82
CA TRP A 13 5.38 8.68 3.58
C TRP A 13 6.75 8.03 3.75
N ARG A 14 7.39 8.17 4.91
CA ARG A 14 8.61 7.44 5.26
C ARG A 14 8.36 5.94 5.26
N LEU A 15 7.30 5.47 5.92
CA LEU A 15 6.92 4.04 5.97
C LEU A 15 6.56 3.49 4.58
N THR A 16 5.76 4.24 3.82
CA THR A 16 5.41 3.92 2.42
C THR A 16 6.66 3.76 1.56
N LYS A 17 7.62 4.67 1.69
CA LYS A 17 8.90 4.62 0.96
C LYS A 17 9.73 3.41 1.40
N SER A 18 9.84 3.15 2.70
CA SER A 18 10.57 1.99 3.23
C SER A 18 10.02 0.67 2.68
N LEU A 19 8.70 0.50 2.68
CA LEU A 19 8.05 -0.68 2.11
C LEU A 19 8.31 -0.82 0.60
N TRP A 20 8.25 0.29 -0.13
CA TRP A 20 8.57 0.28 -1.56
C TRP A 20 10.00 -0.15 -1.84
N GLN A 21 10.94 0.32 -1.03
CA GLN A 21 12.37 0.07 -1.21
C GLN A 21 12.78 -1.37 -0.92
N LEU A 22 11.95 -2.16 -0.24
CA LEU A 22 12.17 -3.61 -0.10
C LEU A 22 12.25 -4.30 -1.47
N ARG A 23 11.49 -3.80 -2.45
CA ARG A 23 11.37 -4.42 -3.77
C ARG A 23 11.93 -3.59 -4.91
N TYR A 24 11.82 -2.26 -4.82
CA TYR A 24 12.16 -1.37 -5.92
C TYR A 24 13.13 -0.28 -5.44
N PRO A 25 14.32 -0.15 -6.04
CA PRO A 25 15.37 0.74 -5.53
C PRO A 25 15.01 2.24 -5.67
N ALA A 26 14.26 2.59 -6.71
CA ALA A 26 13.92 3.97 -7.03
C ALA A 26 12.52 4.34 -6.52
N TRP A 27 12.45 5.19 -5.49
CA TRP A 27 11.20 5.83 -5.04
C TRP A 27 10.90 7.06 -5.92
N PRO A 28 9.73 7.14 -6.57
CA PRO A 28 9.39 8.30 -7.37
C PRO A 28 9.18 9.54 -6.48
N LYS A 29 9.56 10.71 -7.00
CA LYS A 29 9.26 11.98 -6.33
C LYS A 29 7.74 12.20 -6.34
N LEU A 30 7.13 12.17 -5.15
CA LEU A 30 5.71 12.42 -5.01
C LEU A 30 5.39 13.90 -5.31
N ASN A 31 4.35 14.12 -6.09
CA ASN A 31 3.73 15.41 -6.32
C ASN A 31 2.21 15.21 -6.45
N TRP A 32 1.44 16.29 -6.40
CA TRP A 32 -0.02 16.20 -6.46
C TRP A 32 -0.54 15.48 -7.71
N GLY A 33 0.08 15.70 -8.87
CA GLY A 33 -0.27 15.00 -10.10
C GLY A 33 -0.08 13.48 -10.00
N LEU A 34 1.04 13.04 -9.40
CA LEU A 34 1.32 11.62 -9.18
C LEU A 34 0.42 11.00 -8.10
N LEU A 35 0.04 11.76 -7.07
CA LEU A 35 -0.86 11.27 -6.03
C LEU A 35 -2.30 11.13 -6.53
N LEU A 36 -2.83 12.17 -7.16
CA LEU A 36 -4.17 12.16 -7.75
C LEU A 36 -4.27 11.15 -8.89
N GLY A 37 -3.21 11.04 -9.68
CA GLY A 37 -3.07 10.10 -10.76
C GLY A 37 -2.35 8.81 -10.37
N CYS A 38 -2.33 8.37 -9.10
CA CYS A 38 -1.46 7.25 -8.67
C CYS A 38 -1.71 5.91 -9.38
N ALA A 39 -2.86 5.75 -10.04
CA ALA A 39 -3.19 4.59 -10.87
C ALA A 39 -2.70 4.69 -12.33
N LEU A 40 -2.20 5.85 -12.76
CA LEU A 40 -1.76 6.14 -14.14
C LEU A 40 -0.28 5.85 -14.46
N PRO A 41 0.67 5.82 -13.51
CA PRO A 41 2.07 5.57 -13.81
C PRO A 41 2.27 4.24 -14.53
N ARG A 42 3.05 4.29 -15.61
CA ARG A 42 3.56 3.13 -16.31
C ARG A 42 5.04 2.97 -15.98
N PHE A 43 5.36 2.39 -14.83
CA PHE A 43 6.72 1.99 -14.52
C PHE A 43 7.18 0.97 -15.56
N LYS A 44 8.34 1.25 -16.14
CA LYS A 44 9.00 0.42 -17.14
C LYS A 44 10.26 -0.18 -16.55
N SER A 45 10.63 -1.34 -17.06
CA SER A 45 11.95 -1.94 -16.85
C SER A 45 13.02 -1.11 -17.57
N GLY A 46 14.30 -1.35 -17.28
CA GLY A 46 15.43 -0.73 -18.01
C GLY A 46 15.38 -0.98 -19.52
N LYS A 47 14.69 -2.05 -19.96
CA LYS A 47 14.43 -2.37 -21.37
C LYS A 47 13.17 -1.71 -21.95
N GLY A 48 12.52 -0.79 -21.24
CA GLY A 48 11.32 -0.08 -21.69
C GLY A 48 9.99 -0.86 -21.56
N VAL A 49 10.03 -2.12 -21.15
CA VAL A 49 8.83 -2.98 -20.99
C VAL A 49 8.04 -2.58 -19.73
N PRO A 50 6.71 -2.39 -19.81
CA PRO A 50 5.88 -2.11 -18.63
C PRO A 50 5.96 -3.23 -17.59
N ILE A 51 5.94 -2.88 -16.30
CA ILE A 51 5.91 -3.84 -15.19
C ILE A 51 4.57 -3.71 -14.46
N PRO A 52 3.53 -4.47 -14.83
CA PRO A 52 2.18 -4.32 -14.28
C PRO A 52 2.12 -4.47 -12.75
N ALA A 53 2.86 -5.44 -12.22
CA ALA A 53 2.95 -5.68 -10.78
C ALA A 53 3.51 -4.47 -10.00
N LYS A 54 4.51 -3.78 -10.58
CA LYS A 54 5.11 -2.57 -9.99
C LYS A 54 4.12 -1.41 -9.97
N ASN A 55 3.40 -1.20 -11.07
CA ASN A 55 2.35 -0.18 -11.16
C ASN A 55 1.26 -0.45 -10.12
N ARG A 56 0.78 -1.69 -10.08
CA ARG A 56 -0.28 -2.11 -9.17
C ARG A 56 0.13 -1.95 -7.71
N PHE A 57 1.34 -2.40 -7.36
CA PHE A 57 1.88 -2.25 -6.02
C PHE A 57 1.98 -0.78 -5.61
N PHE A 58 2.50 0.08 -6.49
CA PHE A 58 2.55 1.53 -6.26
C PHE A 58 1.16 2.10 -6.00
N THR A 59 0.20 1.81 -6.88
CA THR A 59 -1.18 2.29 -6.77
C THR A 59 -1.79 1.90 -5.42
N ILE A 60 -1.67 0.63 -5.02
CA ILE A 60 -2.24 0.14 -3.77
C ILE A 60 -1.59 0.86 -2.59
N VAL A 61 -0.25 0.79 -2.47
CA VAL A 61 0.46 1.32 -1.31
C VAL A 61 0.29 2.84 -1.17
N VAL A 62 0.32 3.58 -2.29
CA VAL A 62 0.11 5.03 -2.28
C VAL A 62 -1.34 5.41 -1.97
N SER A 63 -2.32 4.78 -2.61
CA SER A 63 -3.73 5.10 -2.36
C SER A 63 -4.17 4.74 -0.94
N THR A 64 -3.71 3.61 -0.39
CA THR A 64 -3.93 3.24 1.01
C THR A 64 -3.31 4.25 1.97
N SER A 65 -2.07 4.68 1.70
CA SER A 65 -1.38 5.68 2.52
C SER A 65 -2.07 7.05 2.46
N MET A 66 -2.52 7.46 1.27
CA MET A 66 -3.32 8.69 1.09
C MET A 66 -4.63 8.64 1.86
N ARG A 67 -5.35 7.52 1.79
CA ARG A 67 -6.61 7.33 2.52
C ARG A 67 -6.41 7.43 4.02
N LEU A 68 -5.34 6.84 4.55
CA LEU A 68 -4.97 6.98 5.95
C LEU A 68 -4.69 8.44 6.32
N LEU A 69 -3.90 9.15 5.53
CA LEU A 69 -3.61 10.58 5.77
C LEU A 69 -4.86 11.45 5.77
N TRP A 70 -5.81 11.15 4.87
CA TRP A 70 -7.10 11.80 4.85
C TRP A 70 -7.89 11.56 6.14
N ASN A 71 -7.93 10.30 6.59
CA ASN A 71 -8.62 9.95 7.84
C ASN A 71 -7.98 10.64 9.06
N LEU A 72 -6.65 10.60 9.18
CA LEU A 72 -5.91 11.26 10.27
C LEU A 72 -6.19 12.78 10.29
N ARG A 73 -6.26 13.42 9.11
CA ARG A 73 -6.63 14.83 9.01
C ARG A 73 -8.06 15.07 9.51
N ASN A 74 -9.01 14.24 9.08
CA ASN A 74 -10.41 14.41 9.45
C ASN A 74 -10.65 14.17 10.95
N GLU A 75 -10.02 13.17 11.55
CA GLU A 75 -10.08 12.92 13.00
C GLU A 75 -9.57 14.13 13.80
N ARG A 76 -8.44 14.71 13.37
CA ARG A 76 -7.91 15.94 13.99
C ARG A 76 -8.87 17.13 13.81
N LEU A 77 -9.48 17.29 12.64
CA LEU A 77 -10.33 18.45 12.36
C LEU A 77 -11.70 18.37 13.03
N PHE A 78 -12.30 17.19 13.12
CA PHE A 78 -13.71 17.05 13.47
C PHE A 78 -14.00 16.24 14.74
N GLN A 79 -13.00 15.54 15.32
CA GLN A 79 -13.26 14.65 16.46
C GLN A 79 -12.41 14.99 17.68
N THR A 80 -11.09 14.89 17.56
CA THR A 80 -10.22 14.87 18.74
C THR A 80 -9.41 16.15 18.93
N HIS A 81 -9.18 16.93 17.85
CA HIS A 81 -8.25 18.06 17.82
C HIS A 81 -6.81 17.74 18.25
N LYS A 82 -6.48 16.46 18.46
CA LYS A 82 -5.16 15.98 18.89
C LYS A 82 -4.43 15.31 17.73
N CYS A 83 -3.12 15.47 17.70
CA CYS A 83 -2.28 14.70 16.80
C CYS A 83 -1.96 13.34 17.44
N PRO A 84 -2.18 12.22 16.73
CA PRO A 84 -1.80 10.90 17.24
C PRO A 84 -0.27 10.78 17.38
N SER A 85 0.17 9.90 18.26
CA SER A 85 1.60 9.65 18.49
C SER A 85 2.24 8.97 17.28
N GLU A 86 3.57 9.05 17.17
CA GLU A 86 4.26 8.36 16.08
C GLU A 86 4.00 6.85 16.07
N GLN A 87 3.99 6.21 17.25
CA GLN A 87 3.74 4.78 17.34
C GLN A 87 2.32 4.41 16.94
N GLU A 88 1.34 5.24 17.28
CA GLU A 88 -0.04 5.06 16.85
C GLU A 88 -0.17 5.17 15.32
N ILE A 89 0.49 6.16 14.71
CA ILE A 89 0.49 6.35 13.26
C ILE A 89 1.14 5.16 12.55
N HIS A 90 2.25 4.65 13.09
CA HIS A 90 2.90 3.45 12.59
C HIS A 90 1.96 2.24 12.61
N ASN A 91 1.32 1.96 13.76
CA ASN A 91 0.42 0.82 13.91
C ASN A 91 -0.81 0.93 13.00
N ARG A 92 -1.38 2.13 12.87
CA ARG A 92 -2.51 2.39 11.96
C ARG A 92 -2.10 2.21 10.49
N TRP A 93 -0.90 2.66 10.11
CA TRP A 93 -0.37 2.46 8.78
C TRP A 93 -0.13 0.99 8.46
N LEU A 94 0.51 0.25 9.37
CA LEU A 94 0.73 -1.19 9.24
C LEU A 94 -0.61 -1.94 9.10
N SER A 95 -1.58 -1.61 9.94
CA SER A 95 -2.94 -2.18 9.88
C SER A 95 -3.61 -1.90 8.53
N ALA A 96 -3.49 -0.67 8.00
CA ALA A 96 -4.08 -0.30 6.72
C ALA A 96 -3.44 -1.06 5.53
N ILE A 97 -2.12 -1.21 5.51
CA ILE A 97 -1.41 -1.99 4.48
C ILE A 97 -1.76 -3.47 4.58
N ASN A 98 -1.80 -4.03 5.80
CA ASN A 98 -2.20 -5.41 6.02
C ASN A 98 -3.64 -5.68 5.59
N ALA A 99 -4.55 -4.74 5.86
CA ALA A 99 -5.92 -4.81 5.37
C ALA A 99 -5.96 -4.79 3.84
N ALA A 100 -5.18 -3.92 3.19
CA ALA A 100 -5.09 -3.88 1.73
C ALA A 100 -4.62 -5.21 1.14
N LEU A 101 -3.57 -5.83 1.72
CA LEU A 101 -3.11 -7.16 1.33
C LEU A 101 -4.20 -8.23 1.52
N ARG A 102 -4.89 -8.24 2.66
CA ARG A 102 -5.98 -9.20 2.94
C ARG A 102 -7.14 -9.06 1.96
N TYR A 103 -7.54 -7.84 1.63
CA TYR A 103 -8.55 -7.62 0.59
C TYR A 103 -8.07 -8.13 -0.76
N ASP A 104 -6.81 -7.89 -1.08
CA ASP A 104 -6.23 -8.34 -2.33
C ASP A 104 -6.22 -9.86 -2.47
N GLN A 105 -5.87 -10.55 -1.39
CA GLN A 105 -5.95 -12.00 -1.27
C GLN A 105 -7.40 -12.49 -1.33
N LEU A 106 -8.33 -11.84 -0.62
CA LEU A 106 -9.75 -12.21 -0.61
C LEU A 106 -10.34 -12.20 -2.02
N PHE A 107 -10.00 -11.18 -2.82
CA PHE A 107 -10.47 -11.06 -4.20
C PHE A 107 -9.93 -12.13 -5.15
N THR A 108 -9.01 -13.00 -4.70
CA THR A 108 -8.58 -14.18 -5.47
C THR A 108 -9.55 -15.35 -5.38
N ASN A 109 -10.50 -15.33 -4.44
CA ASN A 109 -11.43 -16.43 -4.21
C ASN A 109 -12.41 -16.58 -5.39
N LYS A 110 -12.12 -17.53 -6.29
CA LYS A 110 -12.97 -17.84 -7.45
C LYS A 110 -14.34 -18.37 -7.07
N ALA A 111 -14.47 -19.10 -5.96
CA ALA A 111 -15.78 -19.62 -5.52
C ALA A 111 -16.73 -18.47 -5.13
N ARG A 112 -16.18 -17.40 -4.53
CA ARG A 112 -16.96 -16.23 -4.12
C ARG A 112 -17.17 -15.20 -5.24
N PHE A 113 -16.14 -14.98 -6.07
CA PHE A 113 -16.13 -13.88 -7.04
C PHE A 113 -16.21 -14.34 -8.50
N GLY A 114 -16.17 -15.64 -8.80
CA GLY A 114 -16.29 -16.15 -10.17
C GLY A 114 -15.23 -15.60 -11.14
N ASN A 115 -15.67 -15.23 -12.35
CA ASN A 115 -14.81 -14.70 -13.41
C ASN A 115 -14.07 -13.40 -13.07
N PRO A 116 -14.65 -12.40 -12.36
CA PRO A 116 -13.92 -11.20 -11.97
C PRO A 116 -12.90 -11.40 -10.83
N ALA A 117 -12.73 -12.62 -10.32
CA ALA A 117 -11.71 -12.91 -9.31
C ALA A 117 -10.29 -12.56 -9.82
N ILE A 118 -9.51 -11.94 -8.94
CA ILE A 118 -8.12 -11.60 -9.23
C ILE A 118 -7.29 -12.89 -9.33
N LYS A 119 -6.45 -13.00 -10.34
CA LYS A 119 -5.54 -14.14 -10.48
C LYS A 119 -4.56 -14.16 -9.28
N ARG A 120 -4.45 -15.28 -8.57
CA ARG A 120 -3.50 -15.45 -7.45
C ARG A 120 -2.07 -15.04 -7.83
N GLN A 121 -1.62 -15.45 -9.02
CA GLN A 121 -0.30 -15.08 -9.53
C GLN A 121 -0.09 -13.55 -9.61
N LEU A 122 -1.14 -12.78 -9.91
CA LEU A 122 -1.04 -11.32 -9.95
C LEU A 122 -0.82 -10.74 -8.55
N VAL A 123 -1.51 -11.27 -7.53
CA VAL A 123 -1.33 -10.86 -6.13
C VAL A 123 0.08 -11.23 -5.65
N LEU A 124 0.53 -12.46 -5.89
CA LEU A 124 1.90 -12.89 -5.58
C LEU A 124 2.93 -12.01 -6.26
N ASN A 125 2.79 -11.77 -7.56
CA ASN A 125 3.68 -10.90 -8.31
C ASN A 125 3.67 -9.46 -7.78
N THR A 126 2.58 -8.99 -7.17
CA THR A 126 2.47 -7.63 -6.62
C THR A 126 3.15 -7.50 -5.27
N TRP A 127 2.99 -8.49 -4.39
CA TRP A 127 3.41 -8.42 -2.98
C TRP A 127 4.68 -9.21 -2.63
N SER A 128 5.20 -10.06 -3.53
CA SER A 128 6.48 -10.76 -3.28
C SER A 128 7.63 -9.78 -3.01
N GLY A 129 8.63 -10.16 -2.23
CA GLY A 129 9.72 -9.28 -1.78
C GLY A 129 9.31 -8.22 -0.76
N THR A 130 8.07 -8.24 -0.24
CA THR A 130 7.57 -7.23 0.73
C THR A 130 6.92 -7.83 1.97
N LEU A 131 6.85 -9.16 2.06
CA LEU A 131 6.29 -9.87 3.21
C LEU A 131 7.43 -10.38 4.09
N LEU A 132 7.23 -10.39 5.42
CA LEU A 132 8.21 -10.97 6.35
C LEU A 132 8.18 -12.51 6.32
N ASP A 133 7.08 -13.10 5.86
CA ASP A 133 6.87 -14.54 5.77
C ASP A 133 6.30 -14.90 4.38
N GLU A 134 7.16 -14.91 3.37
CA GLU A 134 6.77 -15.24 1.99
C GLU A 134 6.40 -16.70 1.80
N ASP A 135 6.95 -17.60 2.63
CA ASP A 135 6.68 -19.04 2.57
C ASP A 135 5.26 -19.37 3.05
N SER A 136 4.66 -18.53 3.91
CA SER A 136 3.23 -18.63 4.27
C SER A 136 2.26 -18.42 3.10
N LEU A 137 2.73 -17.88 1.95
CA LEU A 137 1.91 -17.71 0.76
C LEU A 137 1.70 -19.00 -0.03
N SER A 138 2.50 -20.05 0.17
CA SER A 138 2.42 -21.26 -0.65
C SER A 138 1.27 -22.16 -0.22
N ASP A 139 1.11 -22.49 1.07
CA ASP A 139 0.37 -23.72 1.40
C ASP A 139 -0.89 -23.61 2.29
N ASP A 140 -1.16 -22.54 3.04
CA ASP A 140 -2.46 -22.46 3.76
C ASP A 140 -2.83 -21.03 4.20
N PHE A 141 -3.93 -20.49 3.66
CA PHE A 141 -4.39 -19.11 3.92
C PHE A 141 -5.20 -18.93 5.21
N ASN A 142 -5.14 -19.87 6.15
CA ASN A 142 -5.86 -19.73 7.41
C ASN A 142 -4.91 -19.25 8.52
N ARG A 143 -5.03 -17.95 8.78
CA ARG A 143 -4.52 -17.22 9.95
C ARG A 143 -3.00 -17.06 9.98
N ARG A 144 -2.53 -15.89 9.56
CA ARG A 144 -1.73 -14.94 10.36
C ARG A 144 -1.39 -13.72 9.51
N GLY A 145 -1.53 -12.54 10.09
CA GLY A 145 -0.87 -11.33 9.57
C GLY A 145 0.49 -11.18 10.23
N PHE A 146 1.30 -10.30 9.67
CA PHE A 146 2.55 -9.81 10.23
C PHE A 146 2.50 -9.53 11.73
#